data_AF-A0A3P7NE10-F1
#
_entry.id   AF-A0A3P7NE10-F1
#
_cell.length_a   1.000
_cell.length_b   1.000
_cell.length_c   1.000
_cell.angle_alpha   90.00
_cell.angle_beta   90.00
_cell.angle_gamma   90.00
#
_symmetry.space_group_name_H-M   'P 1'
#
loop_
_entity.id
_entity.type
_entity.pdbx_description
1 polymer ?
#
loop_
_entity_poly.entity_id
_entity_poly.type
_entity_poly.pdbx_seq_one_letter_code
_entity_poly.pdbx_strand_id
1 'polypeptide(L)'
;MQARTPQLTHLKKLLESMGLEYSNGEEAIQFNEISRHHDLLLRTYEELGQKLETASNEHFAFMQVNQNFNRWIQQKMELAQMNSASVQNLAQVEDALCKLKNLEEELLAGVEQQQTLVEATNKAATASSRALRAASSPNRYEPAACWMTEEATITEEKWRVLKLDVTQVCCRAFFQFGYCPSLACTQCTGYGCDHN
;
A
#
# COMPACT_ATOMS: atom_id res chain seq x y z
N MET A 1 -14.63 5.67 -30.99
CA MET A 1 -15.29 5.49 -32.30
C MET A 1 -16.16 4.24 -32.23
N GLN A 2 -17.42 4.37 -32.65
CA GLN A 2 -18.34 3.33 -33.13
C GLN A 2 -18.17 1.89 -32.60
N ALA A 3 -18.85 1.59 -31.49
CA ALA A 3 -19.41 0.27 -31.27
C ALA A 3 -20.95 0.40 -31.22
N ARG A 4 -21.55 0.95 -32.29
CA ARG A 4 -22.96 0.62 -32.59
C ARG A 4 -22.92 -0.86 -32.95
N THR A 5 -23.36 -1.73 -32.05
CA THR A 5 -23.36 -3.18 -32.29
C THR A 5 -23.98 -3.43 -33.67
N PRO A 6 -23.20 -3.93 -34.64
CA PRO A 6 -23.67 -4.09 -36.03
C PRO A 6 -24.91 -4.95 -36.10
N GLN A 7 -25.05 -5.89 -35.15
CA GLN A 7 -26.16 -6.82 -35.00
C GLN A 7 -27.48 -6.13 -34.64
N LEU A 8 -27.49 -5.20 -33.67
CA LEU A 8 -28.68 -4.42 -33.29
C LEU A 8 -29.08 -3.43 -34.39
N THR A 9 -28.07 -2.83 -35.02
CA THR A 9 -28.28 -1.92 -36.16
C THR A 9 -28.81 -2.67 -37.38
N HIS A 10 -28.32 -3.89 -37.62
CA HIS A 10 -28.79 -4.77 -38.69
C HIS A 10 -30.20 -5.29 -38.41
N LEU A 11 -30.50 -5.68 -37.18
CA LEU A 11 -31.84 -6.11 -36.78
C LEU A 11 -32.87 -4.99 -36.98
N LYS A 12 -32.51 -3.76 -36.60
CA LYS A 12 -33.33 -2.56 -36.84
C LYS A 12 -33.60 -2.33 -38.32
N LYS A 13 -32.55 -2.36 -39.15
CA LYS A 13 -32.69 -2.24 -40.62
C LYS A 13 -33.48 -3.38 -41.24
N LEU A 14 -33.36 -4.60 -40.71
CA LEU A 14 -34.09 -5.76 -41.21
C LEU A 14 -35.58 -5.63 -40.90
N LEU A 15 -35.93 -5.20 -39.69
CA LEU A 15 -37.31 -4.89 -39.28
C LEU A 15 -37.92 -3.78 -40.13
N GLU A 16 -37.18 -2.68 -40.34
CA GLU A 16 -37.57 -1.58 -41.24
C GLU A 16 -37.77 -2.08 -42.70
N SER A 17 -36.91 -2.99 -43.18
CA SER A 17 -37.00 -3.53 -44.55
C SER A 17 -38.14 -4.53 -44.78
N MET A 18 -38.67 -5.15 -43.72
CA MET A 18 -39.78 -6.10 -43.80
C MET A 18 -41.15 -5.40 -43.81
N GLY A 19 -41.22 -4.07 -43.86
CA GLY A 19 -42.47 -3.32 -43.81
C GLY A 19 -43.17 -3.40 -42.45
N LEU A 20 -42.49 -3.95 -41.45
CA LEU A 20 -42.86 -3.87 -40.04
C LEU A 20 -42.43 -2.49 -39.52
N GLU A 21 -42.95 -1.43 -40.13
CA GLU A 21 -42.98 -0.12 -39.48
C GLU A 21 -43.85 -0.31 -38.24
N TYR A 22 -43.21 -0.59 -37.10
CA TYR A 22 -43.77 -0.69 -35.75
C TYR A 22 -45.28 -0.48 -35.70
N SER A 23 -46.04 -1.52 -36.05
CA SER A 23 -47.49 -1.51 -35.94
C SER A 23 -47.81 -1.61 -34.46
N ASN A 24 -47.99 -0.44 -33.83
CA ASN A 24 -48.17 -0.12 -32.42
C ASN A 24 -46.90 0.48 -31.78
N GLY A 25 -47.03 1.73 -31.32
CA GLY A 25 -45.95 2.52 -30.71
C GLY A 25 -45.26 1.88 -29.50
N GLU A 26 -45.86 0.86 -28.88
CA GLU A 26 -45.29 0.12 -27.75
C GLU A 26 -44.04 -0.72 -28.12
N GLU A 27 -44.02 -1.37 -29.27
CA GLU A 27 -42.88 -2.23 -29.67
C GLU A 27 -41.64 -1.39 -30.03
N ALA A 28 -41.87 -0.22 -30.63
CA ALA A 28 -40.81 0.77 -30.88
C ALA A 28 -40.23 1.32 -29.58
N ILE A 29 -41.09 1.59 -28.59
CA ILE A 29 -40.69 2.06 -27.26
C ILE A 29 -39.87 0.97 -26.56
N GLN A 30 -40.32 -0.28 -26.56
CA GLN A 30 -39.60 -1.40 -25.95
C GLN A 30 -38.24 -1.65 -26.62
N PHE A 31 -38.14 -1.57 -27.96
CA PHE A 31 -36.86 -1.72 -28.65
C PHE A 31 -35.87 -0.59 -28.32
N ASN A 32 -36.35 0.64 -28.22
CA ASN A 32 -35.53 1.78 -27.79
C ASN A 32 -35.09 1.64 -26.33
N GLU A 33 -35.97 1.14 -25.45
CA GLU A 33 -35.68 0.83 -24.05
C GLU A 33 -34.58 -0.24 -23.94
N ILE A 34 -34.67 -1.33 -24.70
CA ILE A 34 -33.66 -2.40 -24.75
C ILE A 34 -32.33 -1.85 -25.27
N SER A 35 -32.36 -1.05 -26.33
CA SER A 35 -31.15 -0.43 -26.89
C SER A 35 -30.47 0.49 -25.86
N ARG A 36 -31.26 1.28 -25.12
CA ARG A 36 -30.75 2.14 -24.03
C ARG A 36 -30.13 1.33 -22.91
N HIS A 37 -30.76 0.23 -22.49
CA HIS A 37 -30.21 -0.66 -21.47
C HIS A 37 -28.93 -1.35 -21.94
N HIS A 38 -28.86 -1.78 -23.20
CA HIS A 38 -27.66 -2.37 -23.79
C HIS A 38 -26.49 -1.37 -23.80
N ASP A 39 -26.72 -0.13 -24.25
CA ASP A 39 -25.69 0.91 -24.25
C ASP A 39 -25.23 1.30 -22.84
N LEU A 40 -26.13 1.27 -21.85
CA LEU A 40 -25.80 1.50 -20.45
C LEU A 40 -24.96 0.35 -19.88
N LEU A 41 -25.32 -0.88 -20.22
CA LEU A 41 -24.61 -2.09 -19.80
C LEU A 41 -23.17 -2.09 -20.34
N LEU A 42 -22.98 -1.80 -21.63
CA LEU A 42 -21.65 -1.69 -22.25
C LEU A 42 -20.79 -0.62 -21.54
N ARG A 43 -21.34 0.57 -21.32
CA ARG A 43 -20.62 1.64 -20.60
C ARG A 43 -20.26 1.25 -19.17
N THR A 44 -21.17 0.56 -18.47
CA THR A 44 -20.93 0.08 -17.11
C THR A 44 -19.80 -0.95 -17.08
N TYR A 45 -19.76 -1.87 -18.04
CA TYR A 45 -18.68 -2.86 -18.15
C TYR A 45 -17.33 -2.22 -18.50
N GLU A 46 -17.31 -1.24 -19.41
CA GLU A 46 -16.09 -0.48 -19.73
C GLU A 46 -15.55 0.26 -18.50
N GLU A 47 -16.42 0.95 -17.76
CA GLU A 47 -16.05 1.67 -16.54
C GLU A 47 -15.58 0.72 -15.43
N LEU A 48 -16.23 -0.44 -15.27
CA LEU A 48 -15.80 -1.47 -14.33
C LEU A 48 -14.42 -2.03 -14.70
N GLY A 49 -14.18 -2.27 -15.99
CA GLY A 49 -12.88 -2.72 -16.50
C GLY A 49 -11.76 -1.75 -16.13
N GLN A 50 -11.95 -0.46 -16.38
CA GLN A 50 -10.97 0.58 -16.03
C GLN A 50 -10.71 0.67 -14.52
N LYS A 51 -11.75 0.54 -13.69
CA LYS A 51 -11.61 0.57 -12.23
C LYS A 51 -10.87 -0.65 -11.70
N LEU A 52 -11.13 -1.84 -12.26
CA LEU A 52 -10.42 -3.07 -11.89
C LEU A 52 -8.95 -3.02 -12.30
N GLU A 53 -8.66 -2.53 -13.50
CA GLU A 53 -7.28 -2.31 -13.96
C GLU A 53 -6.52 -1.35 -13.04
N THR A 54 -7.14 -0.22 -12.69
CA THR A 54 -6.56 0.74 -11.73
C THR A 54 -6.31 0.08 -10.37
N ALA A 55 -7.28 -0.65 -9.83
CA ALA A 55 -7.13 -1.35 -8.56
C ALA A 55 -6.00 -2.40 -8.60
N SER A 56 -5.85 -3.13 -9.71
CA SER A 56 -4.77 -4.09 -9.89
C SER A 56 -3.40 -3.41 -9.93
N ASN A 57 -3.28 -2.29 -10.64
CA ASN A 57 -2.03 -1.54 -10.75
C ASN A 57 -1.59 -0.97 -9.39
N GLU A 58 -2.52 -0.35 -8.65
CA GLU A 58 -2.22 0.20 -7.33
C GLU A 58 -1.88 -0.90 -6.31
N HIS A 59 -2.55 -2.05 -6.39
CA HIS A 59 -2.21 -3.21 -5.57
C HIS A 59 -0.81 -3.75 -5.86
N PHE A 60 -0.42 -3.83 -7.15
CA PHE A 60 0.94 -4.23 -7.53
C PHE A 60 1.99 -3.24 -7.00
N ALA A 61 1.72 -1.93 -7.09
CA ALA A 61 2.59 -0.90 -6.56
C ALA A 61 2.76 -1.02 -5.03
N PHE A 62 1.66 -1.23 -4.30
CA PHE A 62 1.71 -1.51 -2.86
C PHE A 62 2.59 -2.73 -2.54
N MET A 63 2.38 -3.85 -3.23
CA MET A 63 3.15 -5.09 -2.99
C MET A 63 4.64 -4.87 -3.23
N GLN A 64 5.01 -4.14 -4.29
CA GLN A 64 6.40 -3.83 -4.60
C GLN A 64 7.05 -2.96 -3.51
N VAL A 65 6.36 -1.91 -3.06
CA VAL A 65 6.84 -1.03 -1.97
C VAL A 65 6.99 -1.82 -0.68
N ASN A 66 5.97 -2.59 -0.30
CA ASN A 66 5.97 -3.38 0.94
C ASN A 66 7.09 -4.43 0.96
N GLN A 67 7.30 -5.14 -0.15
CA GLN A 67 8.38 -6.13 -0.27
C GLN A 67 9.76 -5.48 -0.20
N ASN A 68 9.95 -4.34 -0.86
CA ASN A 68 11.22 -3.63 -0.83
C ASN A 68 11.54 -3.13 0.58
N PHE A 69 10.54 -2.58 1.29
CA PHE A 69 10.74 -2.12 2.65
C PHE A 69 11.02 -3.29 3.61
N ASN A 70 10.28 -4.40 3.52
CA ASN A 70 10.56 -5.59 4.32
C ASN A 70 11.98 -6.14 4.07
N ARG A 71 12.45 -6.17 2.81
CA ARG A 71 13.82 -6.58 2.48
C ARG A 71 14.85 -5.66 3.12
N TRP A 72 14.60 -4.35 3.07
CA TRP A 72 15.48 -3.35 3.69
C TRP A 72 15.51 -3.51 5.22
N ILE A 73 14.35 -3.68 5.87
CA ILE A 73 14.25 -3.94 7.32
C ILE A 73 15.06 -5.18 7.69
N GLN A 74 14.92 -6.27 6.94
CA GLN A 74 15.66 -7.51 7.17
C GLN A 74 17.18 -7.29 7.10
N GLN A 75 17.66 -6.58 6.08
CA GLN A 75 19.08 -6.24 5.94
C GLN A 75 19.59 -5.41 7.13
N LYS A 76 18.80 -4.44 7.60
CA LYS A 76 19.18 -3.61 8.76
C LYS A 76 19.16 -4.40 10.07
N MET A 77 18.25 -5.35 10.21
CA MET A 77 18.20 -6.27 11.35
C MET A 77 19.43 -7.17 11.42
N GLU A 78 19.85 -7.75 10.29
CA GLU A 78 21.06 -8.57 10.21
C GLU A 78 22.31 -7.75 10.55
N LEU A 79 22.42 -6.52 10.05
CA LEU A 79 23.51 -5.60 10.41
C LEU A 79 23.53 -5.27 11.91
N ALA A 80 22.37 -4.99 12.52
CA ALA A 80 22.26 -4.75 13.95
C ALA A 80 22.74 -5.97 14.78
N GLN A 81 22.35 -7.17 14.37
CA GLN A 81 22.73 -8.42 15.02
C GLN A 81 24.24 -8.70 14.90
N MET A 82 24.82 -8.53 13.71
CA MET A 82 26.26 -8.72 13.52
C MET A 82 27.10 -7.75 14.35
N ASN A 83 26.68 -6.48 14.45
CA ASN A 83 27.42 -5.47 15.19
C ASN A 83 27.26 -5.57 16.71
N SER A 84 26.17 -6.18 17.18
CA SER A 84 25.94 -6.45 18.61
C SER A 84 26.53 -7.77 19.09
N ALA A 85 26.87 -8.68 18.17
CA ALA A 85 27.45 -9.97 18.48
C ALA A 85 28.95 -9.87 18.84
N SER A 86 29.27 -10.21 20.08
CA SER A 86 30.63 -10.44 20.60
C SER A 86 31.58 -9.23 20.58
N VAL A 87 31.29 -8.26 21.44
CA VAL A 87 32.26 -7.25 21.85
C VAL A 87 33.11 -7.79 23.01
N GLN A 88 34.42 -7.98 22.80
CA GLN A 88 35.33 -8.59 23.79
C GLN A 88 36.33 -7.59 24.39
N ASN A 89 36.56 -6.45 23.74
CA ASN A 89 37.49 -5.42 24.21
C ASN A 89 37.02 -4.00 23.83
N LEU A 90 37.63 -2.97 24.44
CA LEU A 90 37.22 -1.57 24.30
C LEU A 90 37.25 -1.06 22.85
N ALA A 91 38.26 -1.44 22.05
CA ALA A 91 38.34 -1.03 20.65
C ALA A 91 37.19 -1.61 19.80
N GLN A 92 36.75 -2.83 20.11
CA GLN A 92 35.56 -3.44 19.49
C GLN A 92 34.26 -2.78 19.97
N VAL A 93 34.20 -2.27 21.21
CA VAL A 93 33.06 -1.48 21.71
C VAL A 93 32.93 -0.20 20.90
N GLU A 94 34.03 0.55 20.73
CA GLU A 94 34.03 1.83 20.02
C GLU A 94 33.64 1.66 18.53
N ASP A 95 34.19 0.65 17.86
CA ASP A 95 33.84 0.32 16.48
C ASP A 95 32.37 -0.11 16.33
N ALA A 96 31.87 -0.97 17.23
CA ALA A 96 30.47 -1.40 17.23
C ALA A 96 29.51 -0.22 17.50
N LEU A 97 29.85 0.67 18.42
CA LEU A 97 29.08 1.88 18.72
C LEU A 97 29.02 2.84 17.52
N CYS A 98 30.14 3.02 16.82
CA CYS A 98 30.18 3.84 15.61
C CYS A 98 29.26 3.26 14.51
N LYS A 99 29.31 1.95 14.29
CA LYS A 99 28.44 1.26 13.32
C LYS A 99 26.97 1.32 13.70
N LEU A 100 26.64 1.17 14.99
CA LEU A 100 25.27 1.29 15.47
C LEU A 100 24.72 2.71 15.37
N LYS A 101 25.55 3.74 15.56
CA LYS A 101 25.17 5.13 15.33
C LYS A 101 24.86 5.40 13.85
N ASN A 102 25.72 4.93 12.94
CA ASN A 102 25.45 5.04 11.51
C ASN A 102 24.15 4.31 11.13
N LEU A 103 23.90 3.14 11.75
CA LEU A 103 22.65 2.42 11.57
C LEU A 103 21.44 3.19 12.12
N GLU A 104 21.56 3.87 13.25
CA GLU A 104 20.51 4.75 13.81
C GLU A 104 20.16 5.88 12.82
N GLU A 105 21.16 6.51 12.22
CA GLU A 105 20.98 7.54 11.18
C GLU A 105 20.31 6.97 9.92
N GLU A 106 20.73 5.79 9.46
CA GLU A 106 20.08 5.10 8.33
C GLU A 106 18.63 4.68 8.65
N LEU A 107 18.34 4.35 9.90
CA LEU A 107 16.98 4.01 10.33
C LEU A 107 16.04 5.22 10.34
N LEU A 108 16.57 6.44 10.46
CA LEU A 108 15.79 7.68 10.26
C LEU A 108 15.34 7.82 8.80
N ALA A 109 16.16 7.40 7.83
CA ALA A 109 15.76 7.35 6.42
C ALA A 109 14.62 6.32 6.17
N GLY A 110 14.41 5.39 7.10
CA GLY A 110 13.25 4.48 7.09
C GLY A 110 11.91 5.19 7.23
N VAL A 111 11.86 6.43 7.74
CA VAL A 111 10.64 7.26 7.81
C VAL A 111 10.09 7.55 6.41
N GLU A 112 10.96 7.79 5.44
CA GLU A 112 10.53 8.05 4.05
C GLU A 112 9.95 6.78 3.41
N GLN A 113 10.54 5.62 3.70
CA GLN A 113 10.01 4.33 3.20
C GLN A 113 8.67 3.99 3.86
N GLN A 114 8.53 4.25 5.16
CA GLN A 114 7.29 4.14 5.90
C GLN A 114 6.19 5.03 5.28
N GLN A 115 6.50 6.28 5.00
CA GLN A 115 5.57 7.21 4.37
C GLN A 115 5.16 6.74 2.97
N THR A 116 6.12 6.26 2.18
CA THR A 116 5.86 5.68 0.84
C THR A 116 4.92 4.48 0.92
N LEU A 117 5.10 3.61 1.93
CA LEU A 117 4.22 2.47 2.19
C LEU A 117 2.80 2.92 2.53
N VAL A 118 2.64 3.90 3.43
CA VAL A 118 1.32 4.45 3.80
C VAL A 118 0.60 5.03 2.57
N GLU A 119 1.30 5.78 1.73
CA GLU A 119 0.72 6.32 0.50
C GLU A 119 0.29 5.23 -0.48
N ALA A 120 1.11 4.21 -0.66
CA ALA A 120 0.78 3.07 -1.54
C ALA A 120 -0.43 2.29 -1.01
N THR A 121 -0.48 2.01 0.31
CA THR A 121 -1.63 1.37 0.96
C THR A 121 -2.90 2.16 0.76
N ASN A 122 -2.87 3.49 0.96
CA ASN A 122 -4.04 4.35 0.79
C ASN A 122 -4.54 4.38 -0.66
N LYS A 123 -3.62 4.45 -1.64
CA LYS A 123 -3.98 4.39 -3.07
C LYS A 123 -4.60 3.06 -3.43
N ALA A 124 -3.99 1.95 -3.04
CA ALA A 124 -4.49 0.61 -3.30
C ALA A 124 -5.87 0.38 -2.63
N ALA A 125 -6.01 0.72 -1.34
CA ALA A 125 -7.27 0.61 -0.61
C ALA A 125 -8.40 1.44 -1.26
N THR A 126 -8.08 2.67 -1.68
CA THR A 126 -9.04 3.56 -2.36
C THR A 126 -9.45 3.00 -3.72
N ALA A 127 -8.49 2.51 -4.52
CA ALA A 127 -8.75 1.94 -5.83
C ALA A 127 -9.59 0.65 -5.74
N SER A 128 -9.24 -0.27 -4.83
CA SER A 128 -10.03 -1.47 -4.55
C SER A 128 -11.45 -1.12 -4.10
N SER A 129 -11.61 -0.12 -3.22
CA SER A 129 -12.94 0.32 -2.76
C SER A 129 -13.77 0.95 -3.88
N ARG A 130 -13.14 1.63 -4.86
CA ARG A 130 -13.83 2.17 -6.04
C ARG A 130 -14.25 1.06 -7.01
N ALA A 131 -13.37 0.08 -7.24
CA ALA A 131 -13.67 -1.08 -8.08
C ALA A 131 -14.79 -1.93 -7.48
N LEU A 132 -14.73 -2.20 -6.17
CA LEU A 132 -15.77 -2.95 -5.47
C LEU A 132 -17.12 -2.23 -5.55
N ARG A 133 -17.17 -0.93 -5.28
CA ARG A 133 -18.42 -0.14 -5.43
C ARG A 133 -19.00 -0.17 -6.84
N ALA A 134 -18.16 -0.30 -7.87
CA ALA A 134 -18.63 -0.42 -9.24
C ALA A 134 -19.13 -1.83 -9.58
N ALA A 135 -18.59 -2.86 -8.91
CA ALA A 135 -19.00 -4.26 -9.09
C ALA A 135 -20.20 -4.66 -8.22
N SER A 136 -20.36 -4.03 -7.06
CA SER A 136 -21.36 -4.38 -6.05
C SER A 136 -22.64 -3.57 -6.21
N SER A 137 -23.77 -4.27 -6.17
CA SER A 137 -25.08 -3.66 -5.89
C SER A 137 -25.10 -3.11 -4.44
N PRO A 138 -25.87 -2.05 -4.11
CA PRO A 138 -25.76 -1.30 -2.84
C PRO A 138 -25.87 -2.10 -1.53
N ASN A 139 -26.24 -3.40 -1.58
CA ASN A 139 -26.63 -4.20 -0.42
C ASN A 139 -25.57 -5.21 0.10
N ARG A 140 -24.33 -5.21 -0.41
CA ARG A 140 -23.25 -6.05 0.16
C ARG A 140 -21.96 -5.26 0.26
N TYR A 141 -21.70 -4.72 1.45
CA TYR A 141 -20.47 -4.02 1.77
C TYR A 141 -19.61 -4.90 2.69
N GLU A 142 -18.54 -5.48 2.14
CA GLU A 142 -17.38 -5.91 2.93
C GLU A 142 -16.18 -5.07 2.49
N PRO A 143 -15.36 -4.55 3.41
CA PRO A 143 -14.22 -3.74 3.03
C PRO A 143 -13.11 -4.63 2.45
N ALA A 144 -12.96 -4.61 1.12
CA ALA A 144 -11.91 -5.35 0.38
C ALA A 144 -10.46 -4.96 0.73
N ALA A 145 -10.24 -3.95 1.57
CA ALA A 145 -8.93 -3.36 1.86
C ALA A 145 -8.34 -3.72 3.24
N CYS A 146 -8.99 -4.59 4.02
CA CYS A 146 -8.57 -4.91 5.40
C CYS A 146 -7.12 -5.46 5.47
N TRP A 147 -6.78 -6.38 4.57
CA TRP A 147 -5.51 -7.09 4.62
C TRP A 147 -4.28 -6.24 4.22
N MET A 148 -4.44 -5.25 3.31
CA MET A 148 -3.32 -4.35 2.93
C MET A 148 -2.92 -3.45 4.10
N THR A 149 -3.92 -2.96 4.83
CA THR A 149 -3.70 -2.17 6.04
C THR A 149 -3.02 -3.00 7.12
N GLU A 150 -3.44 -4.26 7.29
CA GLU A 150 -2.83 -5.19 8.23
C GLU A 150 -1.35 -5.46 7.87
N GLU A 151 -1.05 -5.77 6.61
CA GLU A 151 0.33 -5.98 6.11
C GLU A 151 1.22 -4.74 6.28
N ALA A 152 0.68 -3.56 6.01
CA ALA A 152 1.42 -2.30 6.22
C ALA A 152 1.71 -2.08 7.71
N THR A 153 0.75 -2.36 8.59
CA THR A 153 0.89 -2.26 10.04
C THR A 153 1.93 -3.24 10.57
N ILE A 154 1.95 -4.48 10.08
CA ILE A 154 2.96 -5.48 10.44
C ILE A 154 4.35 -5.00 10.04
N THR A 155 4.48 -4.39 8.86
CA THR A 155 5.77 -3.88 8.35
C THR A 155 6.26 -2.68 9.16
N GLU A 156 5.36 -1.76 9.50
CA GLU A 156 5.63 -0.66 10.44
C GLU A 156 6.13 -1.17 11.78
N GLU A 157 5.46 -2.17 12.34
CA GLU A 157 5.79 -2.71 13.65
C GLU A 157 7.18 -3.37 13.64
N LYS A 158 7.53 -4.11 12.58
CA LYS A 158 8.88 -4.67 12.42
C LYS A 158 9.95 -3.57 12.40
N TRP A 159 9.71 -2.48 11.66
CA TRP A 159 10.63 -1.35 11.62
C TRP A 159 10.73 -0.62 12.97
N ARG A 160 9.59 -0.46 13.67
CA ARG A 160 9.54 0.15 15.00
C ARG A 160 10.33 -0.65 16.02
N VAL A 161 10.17 -1.98 16.04
CA VAL A 161 10.93 -2.89 16.91
C VAL A 161 12.42 -2.79 16.62
N LEU A 162 12.83 -2.82 15.35
CA LEU A 162 14.24 -2.69 14.98
C LEU A 162 14.87 -1.38 15.48
N LYS A 163 14.17 -0.25 15.35
CA LYS A 163 14.64 1.03 15.90
C LYS A 163 14.84 0.97 17.42
N LEU A 164 13.88 0.37 18.13
CA LEU A 164 13.98 0.21 19.58
C LEU A 164 15.16 -0.68 19.98
N ASP A 165 15.36 -1.80 19.27
CA ASP A 165 16.47 -2.72 19.54
C ASP A 165 17.83 -2.02 19.35
N VAL A 166 18.02 -1.31 18.23
CA VAL A 166 19.27 -0.57 17.97
C VAL A 166 19.50 0.50 19.04
N THR A 167 18.46 1.25 19.41
CA THR A 167 18.54 2.27 20.47
C THR A 167 18.91 1.64 21.81
N GLN A 168 18.29 0.50 22.16
CA GLN A 168 18.54 -0.18 23.43
C GLN A 168 19.97 -0.73 23.53
N VAL A 169 20.52 -1.26 22.44
CA VAL A 169 21.93 -1.71 22.39
C VAL A 169 22.88 -0.53 22.59
N CYS A 170 22.64 0.61 21.92
CA CYS A 170 23.40 1.84 22.15
C CYS A 170 23.34 2.29 23.62
N CYS A 171 22.15 2.30 24.23
CA CYS A 171 21.99 2.65 25.64
C CYS A 171 22.72 1.69 26.58
N ARG A 172 22.66 0.36 26.33
CA ARG A 172 23.36 -0.63 27.16
C ARG A 172 24.88 -0.43 27.09
N ALA A 173 25.41 -0.17 25.91
CA ALA A 173 26.84 0.11 25.74
C ALA A 173 27.26 1.39 26.49
N PHE A 174 26.42 2.42 26.52
CA PHE A 174 26.66 3.63 27.34
C PHE A 174 26.78 3.30 28.83
N PHE A 175 25.81 2.59 29.41
CA PHE A 175 25.84 2.25 30.83
C PHE A 175 27.02 1.36 31.23
N GLN A 176 27.51 0.52 30.31
CA GLN A 176 28.59 -0.42 30.60
C GLN A 176 29.99 0.18 30.42
N PHE A 177 30.16 1.15 29.52
CA PHE A 177 31.47 1.70 29.14
C PHE A 177 31.60 3.23 29.28
N GLY A 178 30.56 3.93 29.71
CA GLY A 178 30.56 5.38 29.90
C GLY A 178 30.54 6.20 28.59
N TYR A 179 30.25 5.57 27.46
CA TYR A 179 30.33 6.20 26.12
C TYR A 179 28.96 6.45 25.51
N CYS A 180 28.54 7.71 25.34
CA CYS A 180 27.22 8.08 24.81
C CYS A 180 27.34 8.54 23.36
N PRO A 181 26.98 7.72 22.34
CA PRO A 181 27.09 8.13 20.95
C PRO A 181 25.82 8.80 20.39
N SER A 182 24.68 8.72 21.09
CA SER A 182 23.33 9.06 20.59
C SER A 182 22.65 10.19 21.37
N LEU A 183 21.91 11.05 20.65
CA LEU A 183 20.98 12.05 21.18
C LEU A 183 19.75 11.43 21.87
N ALA A 184 19.41 10.17 21.59
CA ALA A 184 18.32 9.45 22.25
C ALA A 184 18.69 9.02 23.68
N CYS A 185 19.97 8.79 23.96
CA CYS A 185 20.44 8.44 25.31
C CYS A 185 20.27 9.60 26.31
N THR A 186 20.29 10.84 25.82
CA THR A 186 19.95 12.03 26.63
C THR A 186 18.50 12.05 27.12
N GLN A 187 17.59 11.28 26.51
CA GLN A 187 16.22 11.12 27.02
C GLN A 187 16.09 9.96 28.03
N CYS A 188 17.04 9.03 28.08
CA CYS A 188 17.10 8.02 29.15
C CYS A 188 17.64 8.58 30.47
N THR A 189 18.33 9.73 30.44
CA THR A 189 18.86 10.43 31.61
C THR A 189 17.87 11.46 32.15
N GLY A 190 16.62 11.04 32.36
CA GLY A 190 15.71 11.72 33.29
C GLY A 190 16.24 11.82 34.74
N TYR A 191 17.44 11.28 35.00
CA TYR A 191 18.26 11.53 36.18
C TYR A 191 19.56 12.25 35.79
N GLY A 192 19.52 13.57 35.98
CA GLY A 192 20.62 14.52 36.18
C GLY A 192 22.02 14.18 35.68
N CYS A 193 22.49 14.93 34.70
CA CYS A 193 23.91 15.25 34.55
C CYS A 193 24.15 16.67 35.07
N ASP A 194 24.26 16.82 36.40
CA ASP A 194 25.00 17.94 36.99
C ASP A 194 26.43 17.46 37.24
N HIS A 195 27.35 17.86 36.36
CA HIS A 195 28.79 17.74 36.61
C HIS A 195 29.24 18.91 37.49
N ASN A 196 29.59 18.60 38.74
CA ASN A 196 30.66 19.27 39.46
C ASN A 196 31.93 18.42 39.35
#